data_AF-A0A5B8LS46-F1
#
_entry.id   AF-A0A5B8LS46-F1
#
_cell.length_a   1.000
_cell.length_b   1.000
_cell.length_c   1.000
_cell.angle_alpha   90.00
_cell.angle_beta   90.00
_cell.angle_gamma   90.00
#
_symmetry.space_group_name_H-M   'P 1'
#
loop_
_entity.id
_entity.type
_entity.pdbx_description
1 polymer ?
#
loop_
_entity_poly.entity_id
_entity_poly.type
_entity_poly.pdbx_seq_one_letter_code
_entity_poly.pdbx_strand_id
1 'polypeptide(L)'
;MADPVEVMARAVSKSIYGGEVTWRQSVPAAEAALSALDAAGFAVVPKEPTQEMWAASGDAIVKLGHVHHDAISEACYRSMLSAAQVKP
;
A
#
# COMPACT_ATOMS: atom_id res chain seq x y z
N MET A 1 -17.60 14.48 1.30
CA MET A 1 -16.58 13.40 1.21
C MET A 1 -16.89 12.41 2.31
N ALA A 2 -16.96 11.12 2.00
CA ALA A 2 -17.15 10.08 3.03
C ALA A 2 -15.85 9.95 3.85
N ASP A 3 -15.97 9.79 5.17
CA ASP A 3 -14.83 9.60 6.06
C ASP A 3 -14.11 8.27 5.71
N PRO A 4 -12.80 8.28 5.42
CA PRO A 4 -12.03 7.07 5.15
C PRO A 4 -12.18 6.00 6.24
N VAL A 5 -12.32 6.40 7.50
CA VAL A 5 -12.52 5.49 8.64
C VAL A 5 -13.87 4.80 8.56
N GLU A 6 -14.92 5.52 8.17
CA GLU A 6 -16.27 4.98 7.99
C GLU A 6 -16.32 3.98 6.81
N VAL A 7 -15.65 4.31 5.70
CA VAL A 7 -15.56 3.42 4.54
C VAL A 7 -14.81 2.13 4.89
N MET A 8 -13.69 2.24 5.62
CA MET A 8 -12.93 1.08 6.09
C MET A 8 -13.73 0.24 7.09
N ALA A 9 -14.37 0.87 8.08
CA ALA A 9 -15.21 0.17 9.06
C ALA A 9 -16.35 -0.60 8.38
N ARG A 10 -16.95 -0.04 7.33
CA ARG A 10 -17.99 -0.69 6.53
C ARG A 10 -17.45 -1.85 5.69
N ALA A 11 -16.27 -1.71 5.09
CA ALA A 11 -15.60 -2.78 4.34
C ALA A 11 -15.22 -3.96 5.25
N VAL A 12 -14.68 -3.67 6.44
CA VAL A 12 -14.31 -4.67 7.46
C VAL A 12 -15.56 -5.36 8.01
N SER A 13 -16.62 -4.61 8.34
CA SER A 13 -17.89 -5.18 8.82
C SER A 13 -18.53 -6.15 7.81
N LYS A 14 -18.41 -5.86 6.51
CA LYS A 14 -18.86 -6.75 5.43
C LYS A 14 -17.98 -7.98 5.24
N SER A 15 -16.73 -7.95 5.71
CA SER A 15 -15.78 -9.06 5.59
C SER A 15 -15.82 -10.04 6.76
N ILE A 16 -16.24 -9.62 7.96
CA ILE A 16 -16.13 -10.43 9.18
C ILE A 16 -17.41 -11.27 9.44
N TYR A 17 -18.56 -10.93 8.85
CA TYR A 17 -19.75 -11.78 8.92
C TYR A 17 -19.70 -12.89 7.86
N GLY A 18 -19.27 -14.07 8.30
CA GLY A 18 -18.96 -15.23 7.47
C GLY A 18 -20.11 -15.84 6.67
N GLY A 19 -19.71 -16.56 5.62
CA GLY A 19 -20.55 -17.40 4.76
C GLY A 19 -20.54 -16.91 3.32
N GLU A 20 -19.64 -17.46 2.49
CA GLU A 20 -19.52 -17.16 1.06
C GLU A 20 -19.50 -15.66 0.69
N VAL A 21 -18.35 -15.02 0.90
CA VAL A 21 -18.05 -13.80 0.12
C VAL A 21 -17.95 -14.24 -1.33
N THR A 22 -19.04 -14.10 -2.08
CA THR A 22 -18.97 -14.12 -3.53
C THR A 22 -18.04 -12.97 -3.91
N TRP A 23 -16.85 -13.32 -4.42
CA TRP A 23 -15.76 -12.39 -4.74
C TRP A 23 -16.17 -11.16 -5.55
N ARG A 24 -17.36 -11.17 -6.18
CA ARG A 24 -17.94 -10.05 -6.92
C ARG A 24 -18.53 -8.92 -6.06
N GLN A 25 -18.95 -9.17 -4.82
CA GLN A 25 -19.56 -8.13 -3.97
C GLN A 25 -18.55 -7.38 -3.08
N SER A 26 -17.34 -7.93 -2.91
CA SER A 26 -16.24 -7.34 -2.14
C SER A 26 -15.37 -6.37 -2.94
N VAL A 27 -15.34 -6.47 -4.27
CA VAL A 27 -14.52 -5.60 -5.14
C VAL A 27 -14.91 -4.11 -5.02
N PRO A 28 -16.20 -3.72 -5.10
CA PRO A 28 -16.54 -2.29 -5.09
C PRO A 28 -16.27 -1.62 -3.73
N ALA A 29 -16.37 -2.39 -2.64
CA ALA A 29 -16.07 -1.88 -1.30
C ALA A 29 -14.56 -1.76 -1.07
N ALA A 30 -13.77 -2.71 -1.58
CA ALA A 30 -12.32 -2.64 -1.56
C ALA A 30 -11.79 -1.47 -2.42
N GLU A 31 -12.32 -1.29 -3.62
CA GLU A 31 -11.99 -0.16 -4.50
C GLU A 31 -12.33 1.19 -3.84
N ALA A 32 -13.51 1.31 -3.23
CA ALA A 32 -13.90 2.52 -2.51
C ALA A 32 -12.99 2.81 -1.30
N ALA A 33 -12.56 1.78 -0.57
CA ALA A 33 -11.61 1.93 0.54
C ALA A 33 -10.22 2.35 0.05
N LEU A 34 -9.72 1.74 -1.04
CA LEU A 34 -8.47 2.11 -1.68
C LEU A 34 -8.49 3.56 -2.20
N SER A 35 -9.58 3.98 -2.83
CA SER A 35 -9.75 5.37 -3.27
C SER A 35 -9.84 6.36 -2.10
N ALA A 36 -10.45 5.97 -0.97
CA ALA A 36 -10.50 6.82 0.21
C ALA A 36 -9.12 6.98 0.88
N LEU A 37 -8.30 5.92 0.88
CA LEU A 37 -6.91 5.97 1.36
C LEU A 37 -6.05 6.89 0.48
N ASP A 38 -6.16 6.73 -0.85
CA ASP A 38 -5.47 7.57 -1.83
C ASP A 38 -5.85 9.05 -1.68
N ALA A 39 -7.16 9.36 -1.58
CA ALA A 39 -7.65 10.73 -1.37
C ALA A 39 -7.22 11.34 -0.03
N ALA A 40 -6.97 10.51 0.99
CA ALA A 40 -6.47 10.94 2.30
C ALA A 40 -4.93 11.00 2.36
N GLY A 41 -4.23 10.71 1.25
CA GLY A 41 -2.77 10.78 1.17
C GLY A 41 -2.04 9.58 1.79
N PHE A 42 -2.75 8.48 2.05
CA PHE A 42 -2.13 7.24 2.51
C PHE A 42 -1.58 6.44 1.34
N ALA A 43 -0.34 5.96 1.48
CA ALA A 43 0.23 5.01 0.54
C ALA A 43 -0.38 3.62 0.75
N VAL A 44 -0.91 3.03 -0.31
CA VAL A 44 -1.29 1.60 -0.32
C VAL A 44 -0.08 0.81 -0.79
N VAL A 45 0.36 -0.14 0.04
CA VAL A 45 1.47 -1.04 -0.29
C VAL A 45 1.03 -2.50 -0.23
N PRO A 46 1.50 -3.35 -1.16
CA PRO A 46 1.26 -4.78 -1.07
C PRO A 46 1.95 -5.33 0.19
N LYS A 47 1.30 -6.32 0.82
CA LYS A 47 1.85 -6.99 2.02
C LYS A 47 3.20 -7.64 1.74
N GLU A 48 3.35 -8.21 0.54
CA GLU A 48 4.61 -8.74 0.04
C GLU A 48 5.17 -7.76 -1.00
N PRO A 49 6.40 -7.24 -0.81
CA PRO A 49 6.98 -6.31 -1.78
C PRO A 49 7.20 -6.98 -3.14
N THR A 50 6.91 -6.24 -4.22
CA THR A 50 7.14 -6.73 -5.58
C THR A 50 8.63 -6.74 -5.91
N GLN A 51 9.02 -7.42 -7.00
CA GLN A 51 10.40 -7.43 -7.48
C GLN A 51 10.90 -6.02 -7.82
N GLU A 52 10.03 -5.16 -8.35
CA GLU A 52 10.35 -3.76 -8.67
C GLU A 52 10.59 -2.93 -7.41
N MET A 53 9.83 -3.16 -6.34
CA MET A 53 10.08 -2.53 -5.04
C MET A 53 11.45 -2.94 -4.48
N TRP A 54 11.80 -4.23 -4.57
CA TRP A 54 13.13 -4.71 -4.18
C TRP A 54 14.24 -4.09 -5.03
N ALA A 55 14.05 -3.98 -6.34
CA ALA A 55 15.01 -3.34 -7.24
C ALA A 55 15.22 -1.86 -6.88
N ALA A 56 14.14 -1.11 -6.65
CA ALA A 56 14.20 0.29 -6.23
C ALA A 56 14.93 0.47 -4.89
N SER A 57 14.75 -0.47 -3.96
CA SER A 57 15.51 -0.51 -2.71
C SER A 57 17.01 -0.76 -2.95
N GLY A 58 17.35 -1.69 -3.84
CA GLY A 58 18.74 -1.97 -4.22
C GLY A 58 19.43 -0.76 -4.85
N ASP A 59 18.74 -0.08 -5.77
CA ASP A 59 19.24 1.15 -6.40
C ASP A 59 19.48 2.27 -5.38
N ALA A 60 18.62 2.38 -4.35
CA ALA A 60 18.79 3.35 -3.28
C ALA A 60 20.07 3.10 -2.47
N ILE A 61 20.36 1.82 -2.17
CA ILE A 61 21.58 1.41 -1.46
C ILE A 61 22.82 1.75 -2.30
N VAL A 62 22.80 1.43 -3.60
CA VAL A 62 23.92 1.72 -4.51
C VAL A 62 24.18 3.22 -4.62
N LYS A 63 23.11 4.05 -4.71
CA LYS A 63 23.23 5.51 -4.81
C LYS A 63 23.76 6.16 -3.54
N LEU A 64 23.39 5.64 -2.37
CA LEU A 64 23.86 6.18 -1.09
C LEU A 64 25.31 5.77 -0.79
N GLY A 65 25.75 4.58 -1.20
CA GLY A 65 27.07 4.07 -0.83
C GLY A 65 27.17 3.70 0.66
N HIS A 66 28.38 3.69 1.23
CA HIS A 66 28.64 3.29 2.62
C HIS A 66 28.35 4.40 3.65
N VAL A 67 27.16 5.00 3.63
CA VAL A 67 26.74 5.96 4.65
C VAL A 67 26.03 5.25 5.82
N HIS A 68 25.85 5.98 6.93
CA HIS A 68 25.19 5.51 8.14
C HIS A 68 23.93 4.67 7.87
N HIS A 69 23.84 3.52 8.55
CA HIS A 69 22.82 2.49 8.37
C HIS A 69 21.36 3.02 8.45
N ASP A 70 21.14 4.07 9.23
CA ASP A 70 19.82 4.68 9.40
C ASP A 70 19.34 5.41 8.13
N ALA A 71 20.26 6.06 7.42
CA ALA A 71 19.95 6.73 6.14
C ALA A 71 19.64 5.72 5.03
N ILE A 72 20.26 4.55 5.07
CA ILE A 72 20.00 3.45 4.13
C ILE A 72 18.59 2.91 4.34
N SER A 73 18.20 2.64 5.58
CA SER A 73 16.89 2.08 5.90
C SER A 73 15.74 3.00 5.46
N GLU A 74 15.86 4.30 5.73
CA GLU A 74 14.86 5.28 5.29
C GLU A 74 14.77 5.39 3.76
N ALA A 75 15.91 5.42 3.08
CA ALA A 75 15.94 5.54 1.63
C ALA A 75 15.40 4.29 0.92
N CYS A 76 15.71 3.09 1.42
CA CYS A 76 15.12 1.84 0.95
C CYS A 76 13.59 1.88 1.06
N TYR A 77 13.08 2.27 2.24
CA TYR A 77 11.64 2.37 2.47
C TYR A 77 10.97 3.37 1.53
N ARG A 78 11.52 4.58 1.39
CA ARG A 78 10.97 5.61 0.48
C ARG A 78 10.99 5.17 -0.98
N SER A 79 12.06 4.51 -1.43
CA SER A 79 12.17 4.01 -2.80
C SER A 79 11.17 2.89 -3.08
N MET A 80 10.95 1.98 -2.11
CA MET A 80 9.91 0.96 -2.20
C MET A 80 8.50 1.57 -2.27
N LEU A 81 8.22 2.58 -1.44
CA LEU A 81 6.94 3.29 -1.48
C LEU A 81 6.71 3.96 -2.85
N SER A 82 7.74 4.61 -3.39
CA SER A 82 7.65 5.24 -4.71
C SER A 82 7.39 4.22 -5.81
N ALA A 83 8.02 3.05 -5.75
CA ALA A 83 7.80 1.97 -6.73
C ALA A 83 6.39 1.35 -6.61
N ALA A 84 5.86 1.23 -5.39
CA ALA A 84 4.50 0.70 -5.16
C ALA A 84 3.39 1.63 -5.69
N GLN A 85 3.66 2.93 -5.81
CA GLN A 85 2.71 3.93 -6.29
C GLN A 85 2.68 4.05 -7.82
N VAL A 86 3.61 3.41 -8.54
CA VAL A 86 3.58 3.37 -10.00
C VAL A 86 2.48 2.41 -10.42
N LYS A 87 1.29 2.96 -10.72
CA LYS A 87 0.24 2.20 -11.41
C LYS A 87 0.72 1.84 -12.83
N PRO A 88 0.45 0.62 -13.31
CA PRO A 88 0.56 0.31 -14.74
C PRO A 88 -0.37 1.17 -15.59
#